data_AF-A0A851S3L5-F1
#
_entry.id   AF-A0A851S3L5-F1
#
_cell.length_a   1.000
_cell.length_b   1.000
_cell.length_c   1.000
_cell.angle_alpha   90.00
_cell.angle_beta   90.00
_cell.angle_gamma   90.00
#
_symmetry.space_group_name_H-M   'P 1'
#
loop_
_entity.id
_entity.type
_entity.pdbx_description
1 polymer ?
#
loop_
_entity_poly.entity_id
_entity_poly.type
_entity_poly.pdbx_seq_one_letter_code
_entity_poly.pdbx_strand_id
1 'polypeptide(L)'
;RYLVISEKLEEIKSFRELTCLDLSCCKLGDEHELLEHLTKEALSSVKRLLLKDNSLSDAGLRRMTAPVRVLKKGLENLLVLDLSCNPKITDVGIGYLLSFKKLNCLDISGTGLKDVDAVIKRLQMQIGLVHSKVPLKEFDHSDCKTEGWAEQTVLQWEQAVMEAMKPQDNLRSRAAALHFYGKTHRIKEVVKCTLVEPEAKASGNLQFYKENVQNFHLPLKKEVAGSHELKNNKKRALAEQERERTSKQKHLCLTVEDWDLLNTY
;
A
#
# COMPACT_ATOMS: atom_id res chain seq x y z
N ARG A 1 -7.40 -20.30 -12.64
CA ARG A 1 -7.92 -19.68 -11.38
C ARG A 1 -6.77 -18.90 -10.78
N TYR A 2 -6.96 -17.61 -10.50
CA TYR A 2 -5.91 -16.79 -9.86
C TYR A 2 -6.06 -16.88 -8.33
N LEU A 3 -4.99 -16.63 -7.59
CA LEU A 3 -5.04 -16.55 -6.13
C LEU A 3 -5.93 -15.36 -5.75
N VAL A 4 -6.98 -15.63 -4.97
CA VAL A 4 -7.87 -14.57 -4.49
C VAL A 4 -7.46 -14.27 -3.06
N ILE A 5 -7.17 -12.99 -2.75
CA ILE A 5 -6.78 -12.56 -1.40
C ILE A 5 -7.79 -13.01 -0.34
N SER A 6 -9.08 -13.01 -0.65
CA SER A 6 -10.12 -13.46 0.29
C SER A 6 -9.95 -14.91 0.73
N GLU A 7 -9.40 -15.79 -0.12
CA GLU A 7 -9.14 -17.19 0.23
C GLU A 7 -7.98 -17.33 1.22
N LYS A 8 -7.05 -16.36 1.23
CA LYS A 8 -5.81 -16.37 2.02
C LYS A 8 -5.74 -15.28 3.07
N LEU A 9 -6.86 -14.60 3.31
CA LEU A 9 -6.91 -13.42 4.17
C LEU A 9 -6.53 -13.75 5.62
N GLU A 10 -7.03 -14.86 6.18
CA GLU A 10 -6.69 -15.26 7.57
C GLU A 10 -5.20 -15.56 7.74
N GLU A 11 -4.58 -16.11 6.70
CA GLU A 11 -3.15 -16.40 6.68
C GLU A 11 -2.37 -15.07 6.59
N ILE A 12 -2.79 -14.15 5.71
CA ILE A 12 -2.23 -12.79 5.61
C ILE A 12 -2.36 -12.01 6.92
N LYS A 13 -3.49 -12.15 7.62
CA LYS A 13 -3.75 -11.55 8.94
C LYS A 13 -2.78 -12.06 10.02
N SER A 14 -2.17 -13.22 9.82
CA SER A 14 -1.22 -13.82 10.77
C SER A 14 0.24 -13.43 10.50
N PHE A 15 0.53 -12.81 9.35
CA PHE A 15 1.87 -12.51 8.91
C PHE A 15 2.54 -11.48 9.81
N ARG A 16 3.76 -11.80 10.26
CA ARG A 16 4.56 -10.94 11.13
C ARG A 16 5.83 -10.52 10.40
N GLU A 17 6.34 -9.35 10.79
CA GLU A 17 7.62 -8.83 10.30
C GLU A 17 7.66 -8.56 8.77
N LEU A 18 6.50 -8.48 8.12
CA LEU A 18 6.41 -8.08 6.73
C LEU A 18 6.93 -6.65 6.56
N THR A 19 7.91 -6.47 5.69
CA THR A 19 8.49 -5.16 5.40
C THR A 19 7.88 -4.50 4.17
N CYS A 20 7.43 -5.30 3.21
CA CYS A 20 6.83 -4.89 1.96
C CYS A 20 5.57 -5.71 1.70
N LEU A 21 4.46 -5.04 1.41
CA LEU A 21 3.19 -5.66 1.09
C LEU A 21 2.64 -5.02 -0.19
N ASP A 22 2.68 -5.78 -1.28
CA ASP A 22 2.08 -5.39 -2.56
C ASP A 22 0.74 -6.09 -2.73
N LEU A 23 -0.32 -5.29 -2.84
CA LEU A 23 -1.70 -5.72 -3.06
C LEU A 23 -2.29 -5.00 -4.26
N SER A 24 -1.45 -4.62 -5.23
CA SER A 24 -1.87 -3.88 -6.42
C SER A 24 -2.85 -4.71 -7.26
N CYS A 25 -3.82 -4.03 -7.88
CA CYS A 25 -4.80 -4.63 -8.79
C CYS A 25 -5.69 -5.72 -8.15
N CYS A 26 -5.85 -5.70 -6.81
CA CYS A 26 -6.57 -6.72 -6.06
C CYS A 26 -8.06 -6.43 -5.86
N LYS A 27 -8.53 -5.25 -6.32
CA LYS A 27 -9.95 -4.83 -6.28
C LYS A 27 -10.58 -4.96 -4.89
N LEU A 28 -9.82 -4.60 -3.86
CA LEU A 28 -10.28 -4.69 -2.47
C LEU A 28 -11.58 -3.91 -2.24
N GLY A 29 -11.63 -2.65 -2.69
CA GLY A 29 -12.72 -1.72 -2.36
C GLY A 29 -12.68 -1.23 -0.92
N ASP A 30 -13.57 -0.28 -0.58
CA ASP A 30 -13.57 0.42 0.71
C ASP A 30 -13.96 -0.45 1.91
N GLU A 31 -14.75 -1.50 1.65
CA GLU A 31 -15.35 -2.36 2.66
C GLU A 31 -14.53 -3.62 2.96
N HIS A 32 -13.35 -3.77 2.33
CA HIS A 32 -12.54 -4.97 2.52
C HIS A 32 -11.95 -5.01 3.94
N GLU A 33 -12.16 -6.12 4.65
CA GLU A 33 -11.68 -6.34 6.02
C GLU A 33 -10.16 -6.15 6.18
N LEU A 34 -9.41 -6.36 5.11
CA LEU A 34 -7.96 -6.15 5.09
C LEU A 34 -7.56 -4.71 5.45
N LEU A 35 -8.34 -3.70 5.05
CA LEU A 35 -8.01 -2.30 5.31
C LEU A 35 -7.97 -1.97 6.81
N GLU A 36 -8.84 -2.59 7.60
CA GLU A 36 -8.80 -2.50 9.06
C GLU A 36 -7.60 -3.27 9.61
N HIS A 37 -7.31 -4.44 9.03
CA HIS A 37 -6.21 -5.29 9.46
C HIS A 37 -4.81 -4.70 9.18
N LEU A 38 -4.65 -3.87 8.15
CA LEU A 38 -3.38 -3.17 7.83
C LEU A 38 -2.80 -2.40 9.02
N THR A 39 -3.65 -1.98 9.95
CA THR A 39 -3.24 -1.20 11.13
C THR A 39 -3.01 -2.04 12.39
N LYS A 40 -3.27 -3.35 12.35
CA LYS A 40 -3.06 -4.25 13.50
C LYS A 40 -1.58 -4.52 13.74
N GLU A 41 -1.25 -4.98 14.95
CA GLU A 41 0.15 -5.19 15.39
C GLU A 41 0.94 -6.14 14.48
N ALA A 42 0.26 -7.12 13.86
CA ALA A 42 0.87 -8.07 12.92
C ALA A 42 1.61 -7.35 11.76
N LEU A 43 1.00 -6.29 11.22
CA LEU A 43 1.51 -5.53 10.06
C LEU A 43 2.21 -4.22 10.46
N SER A 44 2.49 -4.01 11.76
CA SER A 44 3.18 -2.81 12.26
C SER A 44 4.61 -2.61 11.72
N SER A 45 5.20 -3.67 11.19
CA SER A 45 6.55 -3.70 10.60
C SER A 45 6.59 -3.27 9.14
N VAL A 46 5.43 -3.12 8.48
CA VAL A 46 5.33 -2.77 7.06
C VAL A 46 5.89 -1.37 6.83
N LYS A 47 6.89 -1.29 5.94
CA LYS A 47 7.54 -0.05 5.51
C LYS A 47 7.10 0.38 4.13
N ARG A 48 6.72 -0.57 3.27
CA ARG A 48 6.22 -0.32 1.92
C ARG A 48 4.86 -0.98 1.74
N LEU A 49 3.86 -0.19 1.38
CA LEU A 49 2.50 -0.65 1.12
C LEU A 49 2.08 -0.18 -0.26
N LEU A 50 1.82 -1.12 -1.17
CA LEU A 50 1.41 -0.82 -2.53
C LEU A 50 -0.05 -1.24 -2.73
N LEU A 51 -0.91 -0.26 -2.94
CA LEU A 51 -2.36 -0.40 -3.07
C LEU A 51 -2.87 0.19 -4.40
N LYS A 52 -2.02 0.16 -5.43
CA LYS A 52 -2.38 0.61 -6.77
C LYS A 52 -3.62 -0.11 -7.30
N ASP A 53 -4.53 0.64 -7.91
CA ASP A 53 -5.75 0.13 -8.57
C ASP A 53 -6.55 -0.87 -7.70
N ASN A 54 -6.98 -0.43 -6.52
CA ASN A 54 -7.79 -1.23 -5.61
C ASN A 54 -9.23 -0.76 -5.49
N SER A 55 -9.66 0.15 -6.36
CA SER A 55 -11.00 0.77 -6.31
C SER A 55 -11.31 1.44 -4.98
N LEU A 56 -10.29 1.98 -4.31
CA LEU A 56 -10.43 2.72 -3.06
C LEU A 56 -10.99 4.13 -3.31
N SER A 57 -11.75 4.62 -2.34
CA SER A 57 -12.25 6.00 -2.26
C SER A 57 -11.78 6.69 -0.97
N ASP A 58 -12.23 7.92 -0.76
CA ASP A 58 -12.01 8.67 0.47
C ASP A 58 -12.52 7.89 1.71
N ALA A 59 -13.58 7.07 1.57
CA ALA A 59 -14.09 6.24 2.66
C ALA A 59 -13.11 5.13 3.04
N GLY A 60 -12.55 4.42 2.06
CA GLY A 60 -11.53 3.40 2.29
C GLY A 60 -10.27 3.97 2.92
N LEU A 61 -9.80 5.14 2.45
CA LEU A 61 -8.68 5.85 3.09
C LEU A 61 -9.03 6.28 4.52
N ARG A 62 -10.23 6.81 4.75
CA ARG A 62 -10.68 7.22 6.09
C ARG A 62 -10.63 6.03 7.04
N ARG A 63 -11.11 4.86 6.63
CA ARG A 63 -11.10 3.62 7.43
C ARG A 63 -9.68 3.13 7.68
N MET A 64 -8.88 2.96 6.63
CA MET A 64 -7.49 2.50 6.73
C MET A 64 -6.64 3.39 7.65
N THR A 65 -6.90 4.70 7.64
CA THR A 65 -6.12 5.66 8.44
C THR A 65 -6.79 6.04 9.77
N ALA A 66 -8.02 5.61 10.05
CA ALA A 66 -8.72 5.95 11.30
C ALA A 66 -7.93 5.55 12.57
N PRO A 67 -7.35 4.34 12.66
CA PRO A 67 -6.55 3.94 13.82
C PRO A 67 -5.29 4.81 14.00
N VAL A 68 -4.67 5.20 12.89
CA VAL A 68 -3.49 6.08 12.87
C VAL A 68 -3.85 7.49 13.32
N ARG A 69 -4.99 8.02 12.88
CA ARG A 69 -5.46 9.37 13.23
C ARG A 69 -5.93 9.48 14.67
N VAL A 70 -6.74 8.52 15.14
CA VAL A 70 -7.42 8.63 16.43
C VAL A 70 -6.60 8.00 17.56
N LEU A 71 -6.07 6.80 17.34
CA LEU A 71 -5.34 6.05 18.38
C LEU A 71 -3.83 6.24 18.29
N LYS A 72 -3.32 6.89 17.24
CA LYS A 72 -1.88 7.03 16.93
C LYS A 72 -1.16 5.68 16.88
N LYS A 73 -1.85 4.66 16.38
CA LYS A 73 -1.37 3.28 16.27
C LYS A 73 -1.55 2.75 14.85
N GLY A 74 -0.67 1.83 14.48
CA GLY A 74 -0.70 1.15 13.18
C GLY A 74 0.06 1.91 12.10
N LEU A 75 0.72 1.17 11.20
CA LEU A 75 1.49 1.71 10.07
C LEU A 75 2.51 2.80 10.47
N GLU A 76 3.01 2.79 11.72
CA GLU A 76 3.91 3.81 12.26
C GLU A 76 5.28 3.84 11.61
N ASN A 77 5.62 2.77 10.88
CA ASN A 77 6.89 2.58 10.18
C ASN A 77 6.73 2.69 8.67
N LEU A 78 5.55 3.09 8.18
CA LEU A 78 5.28 3.21 6.76
C LEU A 78 6.09 4.37 6.16
N LEU A 79 6.94 4.02 5.19
CA LEU A 79 7.83 4.94 4.47
C LEU A 79 7.36 5.17 3.03
N VAL A 80 6.82 4.15 2.38
CA VAL A 80 6.35 4.23 0.98
C VAL A 80 4.90 3.78 0.93
N LEU A 81 4.05 4.62 0.34
CA LEU A 81 2.65 4.32 0.09
C LEU A 81 2.31 4.61 -1.37
N ASP A 82 1.81 3.60 -2.08
CA ASP A 82 1.29 3.75 -3.44
C ASP A 82 -0.23 3.61 -3.43
N LEU A 83 -0.92 4.68 -3.84
CA LEU A 83 -2.37 4.74 -4.02
C LEU A 83 -2.74 5.07 -5.48
N SER A 84 -1.80 4.90 -6.40
CA SER A 84 -1.99 5.24 -7.80
C SER A 84 -3.17 4.47 -8.43
N CYS A 85 -3.76 5.04 -9.47
CA CYS A 85 -4.88 4.47 -10.20
C CYS A 85 -6.12 4.18 -9.34
N ASN A 86 -6.33 4.93 -8.25
CA ASN A 86 -7.58 4.90 -7.48
C ASN A 86 -8.39 6.19 -7.73
N PRO A 87 -9.21 6.25 -8.81
CA PRO A 87 -9.82 7.49 -9.29
C PRO A 87 -10.88 8.07 -8.36
N LYS A 88 -11.38 7.30 -7.37
CA LYS A 88 -12.38 7.76 -6.40
C LYS A 88 -11.77 8.44 -5.17
N ILE A 89 -10.45 8.50 -5.07
CA ILE A 89 -9.75 9.27 -4.04
C ILE A 89 -9.70 10.73 -4.47
N THR A 90 -10.15 11.64 -3.62
CA THR A 90 -10.20 13.08 -3.85
C THR A 90 -9.30 13.84 -2.89
N ASP A 91 -9.26 15.18 -3.03
CA ASP A 91 -8.51 16.09 -2.16
C ASP A 91 -8.85 15.93 -0.66
N VAL A 92 -10.06 15.45 -0.36
CA VAL A 92 -10.52 15.13 1.00
C VAL A 92 -9.81 13.88 1.51
N GLY A 93 -9.78 12.80 0.72
CA GLY A 93 -9.10 11.55 1.06
C GLY A 93 -7.62 11.73 1.33
N ILE A 94 -6.93 12.54 0.52
CA ILE A 94 -5.52 12.88 0.73
C ILE A 94 -5.31 13.60 2.08
N GLY A 95 -6.31 14.34 2.54
CA GLY A 95 -6.29 14.97 3.86
C GLY A 95 -6.12 13.98 5.02
N TYR A 96 -6.63 12.75 4.88
CA TYR A 96 -6.47 11.72 5.90
C TYR A 96 -5.05 11.16 5.97
N LEU A 97 -4.29 11.21 4.87
CA LEU A 97 -2.90 10.73 4.81
C LEU A 97 -1.92 11.63 5.56
N LEU A 98 -2.33 12.85 5.93
CA LEU A 98 -1.49 13.83 6.64
C LEU A 98 -1.08 13.37 8.05
N SER A 99 -1.69 12.32 8.58
CA SER A 99 -1.27 11.67 9.84
C SER A 99 0.02 10.86 9.72
N PHE A 100 0.43 10.45 8.51
CA PHE A 100 1.64 9.66 8.30
C PHE A 100 2.90 10.53 8.31
N LYS A 101 3.35 10.95 9.49
CA LYS A 101 4.51 11.87 9.63
C LYS A 101 5.86 11.29 9.21
N LYS A 102 5.99 9.95 9.18
CA LYS A 102 7.20 9.25 8.74
C LYS A 102 7.18 8.85 7.26
N LEU A 103 6.11 9.18 6.52
CA LEU A 103 6.03 8.85 5.11
C LEU A 103 7.12 9.60 4.34
N ASN A 104 7.91 8.85 3.57
CA ASN A 104 8.99 9.37 2.76
C ASN A 104 8.60 9.43 1.30
N CYS A 105 7.81 8.50 0.79
CA CYS A 105 7.36 8.48 -0.60
C CYS A 105 5.85 8.22 -0.67
N LEU A 106 5.15 8.98 -1.51
CA LEU A 106 3.72 8.83 -1.77
C LEU A 106 3.45 8.90 -3.28
N ASP A 107 2.74 7.92 -3.83
CA ASP A 107 2.21 7.98 -5.20
C ASP A 107 0.68 8.11 -5.15
N ILE A 108 0.16 9.17 -5.75
CA ILE A 108 -1.28 9.45 -5.91
C ILE A 108 -1.63 9.73 -7.37
N SER A 109 -0.82 9.23 -8.31
CA SER A 109 -1.04 9.36 -9.75
C SER A 109 -2.37 8.71 -10.15
N GLY A 110 -3.14 9.34 -11.04
CA GLY A 110 -4.43 8.79 -11.48
C GLY A 110 -5.52 8.74 -10.39
N THR A 111 -5.37 9.52 -9.31
CA THR A 111 -6.46 9.79 -8.36
C THR A 111 -7.36 10.92 -8.86
N GLY A 112 -8.59 11.00 -8.35
CA GLY A 112 -9.62 11.96 -8.75
C GLY A 112 -9.48 13.33 -8.08
N LEU A 113 -8.26 13.87 -8.00
CA LEU A 113 -7.99 15.17 -7.40
C LEU A 113 -8.63 16.30 -8.23
N LYS A 114 -9.19 17.29 -7.56
CA LYS A 114 -9.77 18.48 -8.21
C LYS A 114 -8.79 19.65 -8.17
N ASP A 115 -8.17 19.88 -7.01
CA ASP A 115 -7.18 20.94 -6.80
C ASP A 115 -5.81 20.34 -6.48
N VAL A 116 -5.09 19.95 -7.54
CA VAL A 116 -3.77 19.32 -7.45
C VAL A 116 -2.76 20.26 -6.78
N ASP A 117 -2.79 21.56 -7.09
CA ASP A 117 -1.84 22.54 -6.54
C ASP A 117 -2.04 22.74 -5.03
N ALA A 118 -3.30 22.80 -4.56
CA ALA A 118 -3.59 22.85 -3.13
C ALA A 118 -3.13 21.56 -2.42
N VAL A 119 -3.33 20.40 -3.03
CA VAL A 119 -2.86 19.12 -2.49
C VAL A 119 -1.34 19.08 -2.38
N ILE A 120 -0.60 19.47 -3.43
CA ILE A 120 0.87 19.54 -3.41
C ILE A 120 1.34 20.44 -2.26
N LYS A 121 0.77 21.64 -2.13
CA LYS A 121 1.10 22.57 -1.03
C LYS A 121 0.80 21.98 0.35
N ARG A 122 -0.35 21.30 0.50
CA ARG A 122 -0.73 20.65 1.77
C ARG A 122 0.27 19.55 2.15
N LEU A 123 0.64 18.69 1.20
CA LEU A 123 1.61 17.61 1.42
C LEU A 123 2.99 18.19 1.80
N GLN A 124 3.44 19.23 1.09
CA GLN A 124 4.71 19.89 1.39
C GLN A 124 4.70 20.54 2.79
N MET A 125 3.64 21.28 3.14
CA MET A 125 3.57 22.01 4.40
C MET A 125 3.35 21.11 5.63
N GLN A 126 2.59 20.03 5.51
CA GLN A 126 2.15 19.23 6.67
C GLN A 126 2.99 17.98 6.94
N ILE A 127 3.61 17.40 5.91
CA ILE A 127 4.41 16.18 6.02
C ILE A 127 5.80 16.30 5.36
N GLY A 128 6.07 17.39 4.65
CA GLY A 128 7.38 17.68 4.04
C GLY A 128 7.62 16.96 2.72
N LEU A 129 6.57 16.50 2.05
CA LEU A 129 6.68 15.81 0.76
C LEU A 129 6.71 16.79 -0.41
N VAL A 130 7.68 16.65 -1.29
CA VAL A 130 7.89 17.46 -2.50
C VAL A 130 7.48 16.65 -3.72
N HIS A 131 6.83 17.30 -4.67
CA HIS A 131 6.43 16.68 -5.93
C HIS A 131 7.65 16.37 -6.80
N SER A 132 7.77 15.11 -7.24
CA SER A 132 8.82 14.66 -8.14
C SER A 132 8.45 14.94 -9.60
N LYS A 133 9.43 15.43 -10.35
CA LYS A 133 9.31 15.59 -11.82
C LYS A 133 9.65 14.32 -12.59
N VAL A 134 10.28 13.36 -11.93
CA VAL A 134 10.77 12.11 -12.52
C VAL A 134 10.12 10.93 -11.80
N PRO A 135 9.76 9.85 -12.51
CA PRO A 135 9.30 8.64 -11.86
C PRO A 135 10.29 8.14 -10.79
N LEU A 136 9.79 7.97 -9.58
CA LEU A 136 10.55 7.46 -8.44
C LEU A 136 10.64 5.93 -8.53
N LYS A 137 11.83 5.39 -8.21
CA LYS A 137 12.10 3.95 -8.27
C LYS A 137 11.41 3.19 -7.15
N GLU A 138 11.08 3.89 -6.07
CA GLU A 138 10.45 3.35 -4.87
C GLU A 138 9.04 2.76 -5.13
N PHE A 139 8.43 3.09 -6.27
CA PHE A 139 7.14 2.55 -6.72
C PHE A 139 7.28 1.48 -7.81
N ASP A 140 8.50 1.02 -8.09
CA ASP A 140 8.70 -0.12 -8.98
C ASP A 140 8.29 -1.41 -8.26
N HIS A 141 7.23 -2.05 -8.74
CA HIS A 141 6.71 -3.30 -8.20
C HIS A 141 7.72 -4.47 -8.34
N SER A 142 8.72 -4.37 -9.23
CA SER A 142 9.72 -5.43 -9.42
C SER A 142 10.65 -5.65 -8.22
N ASP A 143 10.73 -4.66 -7.31
CA ASP A 143 11.52 -4.75 -6.09
C ASP A 143 10.77 -5.47 -4.95
N CYS A 144 9.45 -5.66 -5.06
CA CYS A 144 8.67 -6.44 -4.10
C CYS A 144 8.81 -7.93 -4.41
N LYS A 145 9.73 -8.60 -3.71
CA LYS A 145 9.97 -10.04 -3.85
C LYS A 145 9.38 -10.81 -2.67
N THR A 146 8.80 -11.98 -2.96
CA THR A 146 8.42 -12.94 -1.94
C THR A 146 9.65 -13.72 -1.51
N GLU A 147 10.20 -13.39 -0.34
CA GLU A 147 11.42 -14.00 0.19
C GLU A 147 11.28 -14.34 1.68
N GLY A 148 12.22 -15.12 2.21
CA GLY A 148 12.22 -15.53 3.61
C GLY A 148 11.11 -16.53 3.92
N TRP A 149 10.42 -16.37 5.06
CA TRP A 149 9.38 -17.30 5.47
C TRP A 149 8.17 -17.30 4.52
N ALA A 150 7.90 -16.17 3.85
CA ALA A 150 6.75 -16.01 2.97
C ALA A 150 6.88 -16.81 1.66
N GLU A 151 8.11 -17.05 1.20
CA GLU A 151 8.40 -17.77 -0.04
C GLU A 151 7.75 -19.16 -0.03
N GLN A 152 8.01 -19.94 1.02
CA GLN A 152 7.45 -21.29 1.13
C GLN A 152 5.93 -21.29 1.24
N THR A 153 5.36 -20.33 1.96
CA THR A 153 3.91 -20.20 2.13
C THR A 153 3.23 -19.88 0.80
N VAL A 154 3.75 -18.91 0.04
CA VAL A 154 3.20 -18.53 -1.27
C VAL A 154 3.36 -19.67 -2.28
N LEU A 155 4.51 -20.34 -2.31
CA LEU A 155 4.72 -21.53 -3.16
C LEU A 155 3.70 -22.63 -2.87
N GLN A 156 3.38 -22.88 -1.60
CA GLN A 156 2.34 -23.85 -1.23
C GLN A 156 0.96 -23.43 -1.73
N TRP A 157 0.63 -22.14 -1.68
CA TRP A 157 -0.64 -21.64 -2.21
C TRP A 157 -0.72 -21.80 -3.72
N GLU A 158 0.34 -21.44 -4.43
CA GLU A 158 0.42 -21.60 -5.89
C GLU A 158 0.29 -23.08 -6.28
N GLN A 159 0.97 -23.97 -5.56
CA GLN A 159 0.87 -25.40 -5.78
C GLN A 159 -0.55 -25.93 -5.52
N ALA A 160 -1.19 -25.53 -4.41
CA ALA A 160 -2.57 -25.93 -4.12
C ALA A 160 -3.55 -25.45 -5.20
N VAL A 161 -3.35 -24.24 -5.73
CA VAL A 161 -4.14 -23.70 -6.83
C VAL A 161 -3.89 -24.48 -8.13
N MET A 162 -2.65 -24.86 -8.43
CA MET A 162 -2.32 -25.69 -9.59
C MET A 162 -2.89 -27.10 -9.48
N GLU A 163 -2.86 -27.71 -8.29
CA GLU A 163 -3.43 -29.04 -8.04
C GLU A 163 -4.96 -29.02 -8.18
N ALA A 164 -5.62 -27.98 -7.69
CA ALA A 164 -7.06 -27.78 -7.89
C ALA A 164 -7.44 -27.53 -9.37
N MET A 165 -6.49 -27.11 -10.22
CA MET A 165 -6.69 -26.95 -11.66
C MET A 165 -6.42 -28.21 -12.46
N LYS A 166 -5.73 -29.22 -11.91
CA LYS A 166 -5.60 -30.51 -12.58
C LYS A 166 -7.01 -31.07 -12.75
N PRO A 167 -7.47 -31.36 -13.99
CA PRO A 167 -8.76 -32.00 -14.16
C PRO A 167 -8.68 -33.33 -13.43
N GLN A 168 -9.41 -33.47 -12.32
CA GLN A 168 -9.75 -34.81 -11.86
C GLN A 168 -10.50 -35.46 -13.02
N ASP A 169 -9.89 -36.48 -13.62
CA ASP A 169 -10.46 -37.32 -14.66
C ASP A 169 -11.66 -38.11 -14.10
N ASN A 170 -12.72 -37.40 -13.75
CA ASN A 170 -14.03 -37.97 -13.52
C ASN A 170 -14.78 -37.99 -14.86
N LEU A 171 -14.23 -38.76 -15.81
CA LEU A 171 -14.86 -39.09 -17.10
C LEU A 171 -16.30 -39.62 -16.91
N ARG A 172 -16.58 -40.25 -15.75
CA ARG A 172 -17.93 -40.70 -15.36
C ARG A 172 -18.93 -39.55 -15.14
N SER A 173 -18.49 -38.42 -14.56
CA SER A 173 -19.38 -37.29 -14.24
C SER A 173 -19.85 -36.55 -15.50
N ARG A 174 -18.96 -36.43 -16.50
CA ARG A 174 -19.30 -35.81 -17.79
C ARG A 174 -20.29 -36.64 -18.60
N ALA A 175 -20.15 -37.96 -18.58
CA ALA A 175 -21.09 -38.86 -19.25
C ALA A 175 -22.48 -38.81 -18.61
N ALA A 176 -22.56 -38.79 -17.27
CA ALA A 176 -23.84 -38.72 -16.54
C ALA A 176 -24.58 -37.38 -16.77
N ALA A 177 -23.86 -36.25 -16.77
CA ALA A 177 -24.46 -34.94 -17.05
C ALA A 177 -24.94 -34.80 -18.51
N LEU A 178 -24.20 -35.37 -19.47
CA LEU A 178 -24.60 -35.40 -20.89
C LEU A 178 -25.82 -36.30 -21.13
N HIS A 179 -26.00 -37.35 -20.33
CA HIS A 179 -27.16 -38.24 -20.40
C HIS A 179 -28.42 -37.61 -19.76
N PHE A 180 -28.25 -36.73 -18.79
CA PHE A 180 -29.36 -36.08 -18.07
C PHE A 180 -29.87 -34.80 -18.76
N TYR A 181 -28.97 -33.96 -19.31
CA TYR A 181 -29.33 -32.69 -19.96
C TYR A 181 -29.27 -32.77 -21.48
N GLY A 182 -29.92 -33.76 -22.10
CA GLY A 182 -29.89 -34.02 -23.54
C GLY A 182 -29.75 -32.78 -24.43
N LYS A 183 -28.89 -32.88 -25.47
CA LYS A 183 -28.41 -31.83 -26.38
C LYS A 183 -29.43 -30.70 -26.61
N THR A 184 -29.35 -29.65 -25.80
CA THR A 184 -30.11 -28.42 -26.02
C THR A 184 -29.22 -27.42 -26.76
N HIS A 185 -29.64 -27.08 -27.98
CA HIS A 185 -29.02 -26.06 -28.81
C HIS A 185 -29.09 -24.71 -28.09
N ARG A 186 -27.94 -24.20 -27.63
CA ARG A 186 -27.84 -22.82 -27.13
C ARG A 186 -27.71 -21.85 -28.31
N ILE A 187 -28.69 -20.97 -28.42
CA ILE A 187 -28.65 -19.77 -29.25
C ILE A 187 -27.47 -18.91 -28.79
N LYS A 188 -26.54 -18.60 -29.70
CA LYS A 188 -25.43 -17.68 -29.47
C LYS A 188 -25.93 -16.24 -29.56
N GLU A 189 -26.32 -15.64 -28.45
CA GLU A 189 -26.31 -14.19 -28.35
C GLU A 189 -24.90 -13.72 -28.00
N VAL A 190 -24.25 -13.12 -28.99
CA VAL A 190 -22.97 -12.44 -28.83
C VAL A 190 -23.26 -11.12 -28.12
N VAL A 191 -23.12 -11.10 -26.80
CA VAL A 191 -23.10 -9.85 -26.03
C VAL A 191 -21.78 -9.15 -26.36
N LYS A 192 -21.85 -8.17 -27.26
CA LYS A 192 -20.74 -7.29 -27.59
C LYS A 192 -20.66 -6.22 -26.48
N CYS A 193 -19.83 -6.47 -25.47
CA CYS A 193 -19.53 -5.47 -24.45
C CYS A 193 -18.67 -4.36 -25.06
N THR A 194 -19.29 -3.22 -25.36
CA THR A 194 -18.59 -1.99 -25.70
C THR A 194 -17.91 -1.48 -24.43
N LEU A 195 -16.57 -1.48 -24.43
CA LEU A 195 -15.77 -0.82 -23.41
C LEU A 195 -16.02 0.68 -23.51
N VAL A 196 -16.72 1.22 -22.52
CA VAL A 196 -16.82 2.68 -22.35
C VAL A 196 -15.57 3.12 -21.62
N GLU A 197 -14.70 3.84 -22.34
CA GLU A 197 -13.56 4.54 -21.75
C GLU A 197 -14.06 5.61 -20.78
N PRO A 198 -13.49 5.73 -19.57
CA PRO A 198 -13.64 6.94 -18.80
C PRO A 198 -12.59 7.94 -19.28
N GLU A 199 -13.01 8.88 -20.13
CA GLU A 199 -12.29 10.14 -20.33
C GLU A 199 -12.33 10.93 -19.01
N ALA A 200 -11.36 10.67 -18.13
CA ALA A 200 -10.98 11.59 -17.08
C ALA A 200 -9.51 11.95 -17.33
N LYS A 201 -9.25 13.24 -17.56
CA LYS A 201 -7.91 13.80 -17.76
C LYS A 201 -6.96 13.14 -16.76
N ALA A 202 -6.04 12.32 -17.26
CA ALA A 202 -5.02 11.70 -16.44
C ALA A 202 -4.16 12.83 -15.84
N SER A 203 -4.45 13.20 -14.60
CA SER A 203 -3.54 13.95 -13.76
C SER A 203 -2.18 13.25 -13.88
N GLY A 204 -1.15 13.98 -14.35
CA GLY A 204 0.15 13.42 -14.70
C GLY A 204 0.84 12.69 -13.55
N ASN A 205 2.13 12.34 -13.71
CA ASN A 205 2.88 11.72 -12.63
C ASN A 205 2.80 12.59 -11.35
N LEU A 206 2.11 12.09 -10.33
CA LEU A 206 1.90 12.72 -9.02
C LEU A 206 2.56 11.87 -7.94
N GLN A 207 3.87 11.76 -8.08
CA GLN A 207 4.74 11.10 -7.11
C GLN A 207 5.42 12.14 -6.24
N PHE A 208 5.59 11.81 -4.96
CA PHE A 208 6.14 12.69 -3.97
C PHE A 208 7.20 11.99 -3.16
N TYR A 209 8.22 12.73 -2.76
CA TYR A 209 9.28 12.25 -1.88
C TYR A 209 9.66 13.29 -0.83
N LYS A 210 10.23 12.84 0.29
CA LYS A 210 10.79 13.71 1.32
C LYS A 210 12.24 14.01 0.98
N GLU A 211 12.59 15.27 0.83
CA GLU A 211 13.99 15.69 0.69
C GLU A 211 14.71 15.41 2.00
N ASN A 212 15.43 14.29 2.05
CA ASN A 212 16.20 13.93 3.22
C ASN A 212 17.41 14.89 3.31
N VAL A 213 17.53 15.63 4.41
CA VAL A 213 18.63 16.58 4.70
C VAL A 213 20.00 15.86 4.83
N GLN A 214 20.05 14.54 4.64
CA GLN A 214 21.26 13.73 4.77
C GLN A 214 21.78 13.08 3.49
N ASN A 215 21.36 13.49 2.29
CA ASN A 215 22.04 13.10 1.05
C ASN A 215 22.08 14.24 0.03
N PHE A 216 22.91 15.26 0.30
CA PHE A 216 23.48 16.07 -0.79
C PHE A 216 24.51 15.23 -1.55
N HIS A 217 24.05 14.43 -2.51
CA HIS A 217 24.85 14.16 -3.70
C HIS A 217 24.23 14.96 -4.84
N LEU A 218 24.62 16.24 -4.89
CA LEU A 218 24.45 17.08 -6.07
C LEU A 218 25.06 16.38 -7.30
N PRO A 219 24.47 16.53 -8.50
CA PRO A 219 25.08 16.01 -9.72
C PRO A 219 26.43 16.70 -9.96
N LEU A 220 27.46 15.90 -10.20
CA LEU A 220 28.79 16.35 -10.63
C LEU A 220 28.68 17.27 -11.85
N LYS A 221 28.81 18.57 -11.64
CA LYS A 221 29.37 19.48 -12.65
C LYS A 221 30.85 19.63 -12.35
N LYS A 222 31.67 19.08 -13.24
CA LYS A 222 33.09 19.43 -13.37
C LYS A 222 33.15 20.91 -13.71
N GLU A 223 33.70 21.74 -12.83
CA GLU A 223 34.52 22.89 -13.23
C GLU A 223 35.64 23.12 -12.21
N VAL A 224 36.66 23.81 -12.70
CA VAL A 224 38.08 23.77 -12.36
C VAL A 224 38.44 24.63 -11.14
N ALA A 225 39.39 24.11 -10.35
CA ALA A 225 40.42 24.75 -9.51
C ALA A 225 40.11 26.04 -8.71
N GLY A 226 40.50 25.97 -7.43
CA GLY A 226 40.66 27.14 -6.57
C GLY A 226 41.09 26.72 -5.16
N SER A 227 42.35 26.32 -5.03
CA SER A 227 43.04 26.06 -3.76
C SER A 227 43.03 27.29 -2.85
N HIS A 228 42.69 27.14 -1.57
CA HIS A 228 43.35 27.84 -0.46
C HIS A 228 43.04 27.12 0.87
N GLU A 229 44.10 26.61 1.49
CA GLU A 229 44.14 26.09 2.86
C GLU A 229 43.80 27.19 3.88
N LEU A 230 43.15 26.82 5.00
CA LEU A 230 43.55 27.26 6.33
C LEU A 230 42.87 26.46 7.45
N LYS A 231 43.73 26.06 8.39
CA LYS A 231 43.53 25.25 9.59
C LYS A 231 42.61 25.93 10.61
N ASN A 232 41.82 25.17 11.38
CA ASN A 232 42.03 25.06 12.83
C ASN A 232 41.08 24.12 13.58
N ASN A 233 41.68 23.52 14.62
CA ASN A 233 41.16 22.56 15.58
C ASN A 233 40.08 23.12 16.51
N LYS A 234 39.14 22.28 16.96
CA LYS A 234 39.03 21.92 18.40
C LYS A 234 37.95 20.86 18.68
N LYS A 235 38.42 19.80 19.34
CA LYS A 235 37.67 18.81 20.13
C LYS A 235 36.79 19.47 21.20
N ARG A 236 35.61 18.90 21.46
CA ARG A 236 35.18 18.54 22.83
C ARG A 236 34.05 17.51 22.78
N ALA A 237 34.39 16.32 23.27
CA ALA A 237 33.47 15.28 23.69
C ALA A 237 32.91 15.63 25.08
N LEU A 238 31.67 15.23 25.34
CA LEU A 238 31.16 14.97 26.69
C LEU A 238 30.06 13.92 26.59
N ALA A 239 30.33 12.80 27.26
CA ALA A 239 29.47 11.66 27.49
C ALA A 239 28.62 11.89 28.76
N GLU A 240 27.85 10.86 29.14
CA GLU A 240 26.98 10.70 30.33
C GLU A 240 25.52 11.12 30.10
N GLN A 241 24.48 10.38 30.49
CA GLN A 241 24.39 9.19 31.33
C GLN A 241 23.03 8.50 31.12
N GLU A 242 23.00 7.20 31.40
CA GLU A 242 21.87 6.29 31.43
C GLU A 242 20.73 6.74 32.37
N ARG A 243 19.49 6.37 32.02
CA ARG A 243 18.49 5.90 33.01
C ARG A 243 17.34 5.15 32.33
N GLU A 244 17.33 3.84 32.58
CA GLU A 244 16.21 2.93 32.37
C GLU A 244 14.92 3.45 33.03
N ARG A 245 13.81 3.40 32.31
CA ARG A 245 12.47 3.36 32.89
C ARG A 245 11.65 2.28 32.20
N THR A 246 11.60 1.14 32.86
CA THR A 246 10.62 0.07 32.62
C THR A 246 9.23 0.59 32.97
N SER A 247 8.31 0.64 31.99
CA SER A 247 6.89 0.89 32.23
C SER A 247 6.07 -0.23 31.58
N LYS A 248 5.49 -1.08 32.43
CA LYS A 248 4.52 -2.10 32.07
C LYS A 248 3.23 -1.42 31.60
N GLN A 249 3.03 -1.27 30.29
CA GLN A 249 1.78 -0.78 29.75
C GLN A 249 0.84 -1.96 29.50
N LYS A 250 -0.20 -2.09 30.34
CA LYS A 250 -1.29 -3.06 30.14
C LYS A 250 -2.03 -2.69 28.86
N HIS A 251 -2.01 -3.57 27.86
CA HIS A 251 -2.79 -3.42 26.63
C HIS A 251 -4.28 -3.55 26.95
N LEU A 252 -5.06 -2.49 26.71
CA LEU A 252 -6.50 -2.61 26.52
C LEU A 252 -6.77 -3.02 25.07
N CYS A 253 -7.48 -4.14 24.90
CA CYS A 253 -8.02 -4.56 23.61
C CYS A 253 -9.42 -3.94 23.46
N LEU A 254 -9.63 -3.16 22.41
CA LEU A 254 -10.92 -2.54 22.10
C LEU A 254 -11.83 -3.55 21.38
N THR A 255 -13.13 -3.46 21.67
CA THR A 255 -14.18 -4.32 21.12
C THR A 255 -14.62 -3.85 19.73
N VAL A 256 -15.36 -4.67 19.00
CA VAL A 256 -15.90 -4.33 17.67
C VAL A 256 -16.81 -3.08 17.74
N GLU A 257 -17.55 -2.90 18.83
CA GLU A 257 -18.41 -1.73 19.03
C GLU A 257 -17.59 -0.43 19.20
N ASP A 258 -16.41 -0.51 19.81
CA ASP A 258 -15.48 0.62 19.92
C ASP A 258 -14.93 1.03 18.54
N TRP A 259 -14.73 0.06 17.66
CA TRP A 259 -14.29 0.29 16.28
C TRP A 259 -15.38 0.96 15.43
N ASP A 260 -16.63 0.53 15.57
CA ASP A 260 -17.76 1.13 14.86
C ASP A 260 -17.99 2.57 15.32
N LEU A 261 -17.87 2.86 16.61
CA LEU A 261 -17.97 4.21 17.12
C LEU A 261 -16.85 5.12 16.57
N LEU A 262 -15.62 4.62 16.47
CA LEU A 262 -14.49 5.34 15.88
C LEU A 262 -14.66 5.64 14.39
N ASN A 263 -15.37 4.77 13.65
CA ASN A 263 -15.65 4.97 12.22
C ASN A 263 -16.69 6.07 11.94
N THR A 264 -17.45 6.50 12.96
CA THR A 264 -18.46 7.56 12.80
C THR A 264 -17.91 8.99 12.90
N TYR A 265 -16.75 9.21 13.56
CA TYR A 265 -16.08 10.52 13.71
C TYR A 265 -15.05 10.82 12.62
#